data_AF-A0A446CDQ1-F1
#
_entry.id   AF-A0A446CDQ1-F1
#
_cell.length_a   1.000
_cell.length_b   1.000
_cell.length_c   1.000
_cell.angle_alpha   90.00
_cell.angle_beta   90.00
_cell.angle_gamma   90.00
#
_symmetry.space_group_name_H-M   'P 1'
#
loop_
_entity.id
_entity.type
_entity.pdbx_description
1 polymer ?
#
loop_
_entity_poly.entity_id
_entity_poly.type
_entity_poly.pdbx_seq_one_letter_code
_entity_poly.pdbx_strand_id
1 'polypeptide(L)' 'MPPIAQRSIAIIGSFVGTLADLHGVVELARGGKLQAPPITMKPPGELGDILQALDERRAIGRTVLDFTRVQERG' A
#
# COMPACT_ATOMS: atom_id res chain seq x y z
N MET A 1 -0.72 -49.07 9.19
CA MET A 1 -1.36 -47.74 9.10
C MET A 1 -0.43 -46.84 8.30
N PRO A 2 -0.84 -46.27 7.16
CA PRO A 2 0.01 -45.35 6.41
C PRO A 2 0.24 -44.07 7.25
N PRO A 3 1.46 -43.49 7.26
CA PRO A 3 1.74 -42.28 8.03
C PRO A 3 0.99 -41.08 7.43
N ILE A 4 0.22 -40.38 8.26
CA ILE A 4 -0.40 -39.09 7.90
C ILE A 4 0.68 -38.01 8.04
N ALA A 5 0.99 -37.31 6.95
CA ALA A 5 1.93 -36.19 6.98
C ALA A 5 1.32 -34.99 7.71
N GLN A 6 1.67 -34.80 8.98
CA GLN A 6 1.31 -33.61 9.75
C GLN A 6 2.21 -32.44 9.33
N ARG A 7 1.68 -31.53 8.50
CA ARG A 7 2.40 -30.32 8.09
C ARG A 7 2.20 -29.24 9.15
N SER A 8 3.28 -28.73 9.71
CA SER A 8 3.27 -27.60 10.65
C SER A 8 2.94 -26.30 9.90
N ILE A 9 1.66 -26.03 9.69
CA ILE A 9 1.17 -24.79 9.07
C ILE A 9 0.62 -23.90 10.19
N ALA A 10 1.04 -22.64 10.21
CA ALA A 10 0.55 -21.63 11.15
C ALA A 10 -0.25 -20.55 10.43
N ILE A 11 -1.32 -20.07 11.06
CA ILE A 11 -2.04 -18.87 10.65
C ILE A 11 -1.56 -17.75 11.56
N ILE A 12 -0.99 -16.70 10.98
CA ILE A 12 -0.45 -15.56 11.71
C ILE A 12 -1.20 -14.31 11.26
N GLY A 13 -1.85 -13.61 12.20
CA GLY A 13 -2.43 -12.30 11.94
C GLY A 13 -1.33 -11.23 11.85
N SER A 14 -1.47 -10.29 10.93
CA SER A 14 -0.57 -9.13 10.81
C SER A 14 -1.37 -7.84 10.86
N PHE A 15 -0.91 -6.89 11.67
CA PHE A 15 -1.46 -5.54 11.72
C PHE A 15 -0.33 -4.53 11.55
N VAL A 16 -0.13 -4.11 10.29
CA VAL A 16 1.01 -3.28 9.82
C VAL A 16 2.39 -3.84 10.25
N GLY A 17 3.46 -3.13 9.88
CA GLY A 17 4.83 -3.46 10.29
C GLY A 17 5.32 -2.57 11.43
N THR A 18 6.49 -2.91 11.98
CA THR A 18 7.23 -2.06 12.92
C THR A 18 7.99 -0.95 12.18
N LEU A 19 8.53 0.02 12.93
CA LEU A 19 9.44 1.03 12.36
C LEU A 19 10.68 0.38 11.72
N ALA A 20 11.20 -0.69 12.32
CA ALA A 20 12.32 -1.44 11.77
C ALA A 20 11.96 -2.08 10.41
N ASP A 21 10.76 -2.65 10.31
CA ASP A 21 10.25 -3.19 9.04
C ASP A 21 10.13 -2.10 7.98
N LEU A 22 9.63 -0.91 8.35
CA LEU A 22 9.54 0.24 7.45
C LEU A 22 10.93 0.64 6.91
N HIS A 23 11.94 0.77 7.78
CA HIS A 23 13.31 1.07 7.34
C HIS A 23 13.84 0.00 6.37
N GLY A 24 13.61 -1.28 6.68
CA GLY A 24 14.00 -2.38 5.79
C GLY A 24 13.36 -2.28 4.42
N VAL A 25 12.06 -2.00 4.35
CA VAL A 25 11.32 -1.84 3.09
C VAL A 25 11.82 -0.63 2.28
N VAL A 26 12.11 0.50 2.93
CA VAL A 26 12.65 1.68 2.25
C VAL A 26 14.02 1.39 1.64
N GLU A 27 14.90 0.70 2.35
CA GLU A 27 16.21 0.33 1.80
C GLU A 27 16.09 -0.66 0.64
N LEU A 28 15.15 -1.61 0.70
CA LEU A 28 14.83 -2.49 -0.44
C LEU A 28 14.33 -1.70 -1.66
N ALA A 29 13.47 -0.69 -1.46
CA ALA A 29 12.98 0.18 -2.53
C ALA A 29 14.11 1.02 -3.14
N ARG A 30 14.95 1.65 -2.31
CA ARG A 30 16.11 2.45 -2.76
C ARG A 30 17.12 1.61 -3.52
N GLY A 31 17.30 0.36 -3.13
CA GLY A 31 18.14 -0.60 -3.85
C GLY A 31 17.55 -1.11 -5.17
N GLY A 32 16.36 -0.65 -5.58
CA GLY A 32 15.69 -1.08 -6.82
C GLY A 32 15.18 -2.52 -6.80
N LYS A 33 15.09 -3.14 -5.61
CA LYS A 33 14.71 -4.55 -5.44
C LYS A 33 13.20 -4.75 -5.27
N LEU A 34 12.44 -3.65 -5.23
CA LEU A 34 10.98 -3.67 -5.15
C LEU A 34 10.37 -3.07 -6.41
N GLN A 35 9.42 -3.78 -6.99
CA GLN A 35 8.57 -3.24 -8.05
C GLN A 35 7.53 -2.32 -7.42
N ALA A 36 7.48 -1.07 -7.86
CA ALA A 36 6.45 -0.14 -7.41
C ALA A 36 5.07 -0.61 -7.90
N PRO A 37 4.02 -0.56 -7.06
CA PRO A 37 2.66 -0.77 -7.54
C PRO A 37 2.28 0.37 -8.51
N PRO A 38 1.22 0.21 -9.33
CA PRO A 38 0.67 1.32 -10.11
C PRO A 38 0.31 2.49 -9.17
N ILE A 39 0.85 3.68 -9.46
CA ILE A 39 0.60 4.91 -8.70
C ILE A 39 -0.16 5.88 -9.60
N THR A 40 -1.27 6.42 -9.10
CA THR A 40 -2.02 7.51 -9.73
C THR A 40 -1.96 8.74 -8.84
N MET A 41 -1.40 9.84 -9.33
CA MET A 41 -1.38 11.12 -8.63
C MET A 41 -2.68 11.87 -8.87
N LYS A 42 -3.27 12.44 -7.81
CA LYS A 42 -4.50 13.23 -7.89
C LYS A 42 -4.39 14.52 -7.07
N PRO A 43 -5.01 15.63 -7.49
CA PRO A 43 -5.05 16.83 -6.68
C PRO A 43 -6.01 16.63 -5.48
N PRO A 44 -5.78 17.32 -4.36
CA PRO A 44 -6.63 17.22 -3.17
C PRO A 44 -8.10 17.65 -3.40
N GLY A 45 -8.35 18.50 -4.40
CA GLY A 45 -9.71 18.91 -4.79
C GLY A 45 -10.59 17.76 -5.31
N GLU A 46 -10.00 16.65 -5.72
CA GLU A 46 -10.71 15.44 -6.20
C GLU A 46 -10.96 14.40 -5.09
N LEU A 47 -10.75 14.75 -3.82
CA LEU A 47 -10.84 13.79 -2.70
C LEU A 47 -12.17 13.02 -2.67
N GLY A 48 -13.30 13.70 -2.94
CA GLY A 48 -14.62 13.06 -2.97
C GLY A 48 -14.69 11.94 -4.01
N ASP A 49 -14.30 12.23 -5.25
CA ASP A 49 -14.31 11.26 -6.35
C ASP A 49 -13.36 10.09 -6.10
N ILE A 50 -12.23 10.35 -5.44
CA ILE A 50 -11.25 9.31 -5.08
C ILE A 50 -11.84 8.35 -4.05
N LEU A 51 -12.50 8.88 -3.02
CA LEU A 51 -13.18 8.06 -2.01
C LEU A 51 -14.33 7.27 -2.63
N GLN A 52 -15.10 7.86 -3.55
CA GLN A 52 -16.14 7.15 -4.28
C GLN A 52 -15.57 6.02 -5.15
N ALA A 53 -14.46 6.26 -5.86
CA ALA A 53 -13.80 5.23 -6.66
C ALA A 53 -13.23 4.08 -5.81
N LEU A 54 -12.81 4.35 -4.57
CA LEU A 54 -12.40 3.32 -3.61
C LEU A 54 -13.59 2.48 -3.14
N ASP A 55 -14.70 3.13 -2.80
CA ASP A 55 -15.94 2.46 -2.37
C ASP A 55 -16.53 1.55 -3.46
N GLU A 56 -16.57 2.07 -4.70
CA GLU A 56 -17.02 1.33 -5.88
C GLU A 56 -16.00 0.29 -6.40
N ARG A 57 -14.88 0.09 -5.69
CA ARG A 57 -13.79 -0.86 -6.04
C ARG A 57 -13.19 -0.65 -7.44
N ARG A 58 -13.26 0.58 -7.96
CA ARG A 58 -12.67 0.98 -9.25
C ARG A 58 -11.21 1.40 -9.13
N ALA A 59 -10.74 1.72 -7.93
CA ALA A 59 -9.35 2.07 -7.67
C ALA A 59 -8.41 0.85 -7.80
N ILE A 60 -7.36 0.98 -8.61
CA ILE A 60 -6.31 -0.03 -8.79
C ILE A 60 -4.99 0.55 -8.27
N GLY A 61 -4.25 -0.24 -7.48
CA GLY A 61 -2.94 0.16 -6.98
C GLY A 61 -3.05 1.20 -5.86
N ARG A 62 -2.32 2.32 -6.02
CA ARG A 62 -2.26 3.41 -5.02
C ARG A 62 -2.63 4.74 -5.66
N THR A 63 -3.61 5.44 -5.07
CA THR A 63 -3.87 6.84 -5.38
C THR A 63 -3.13 7.70 -4.36
N VAL A 64 -2.33 8.66 -4.83
CA VAL A 64 -1.55 9.58 -3.99
C VAL A 64 -2.05 11.00 -4.22
N LEU A 65 -2.38 11.69 -3.14
CA LEU A 65 -2.76 13.09 -3.19
C LEU A 65 -1.52 13.98 -3.25
N ASP A 66 -1.39 14.75 -4.33
CA ASP A 66 -0.29 15.70 -4.51
C ASP A 66 -0.62 17.05 -3.85
N PHE A 67 -0.11 17.25 -2.65
CA PHE A 67 -0.26 18.51 -1.92
C PHE A 67 0.83 19.54 -2.24
N THR A 68 1.82 19.22 -3.07
CA THR A 68 2.96 20.11 -3.33
C THR A 68 2.52 21.42 -4.01
N ARG A 69 1.34 21.44 -4.66
CA ARG A 69 0.76 22.62 -5.31
C ARG A 69 -0.42 23.25 -4.56
N VAL A 70 -0.70 22.84 -3.32
CA VAL A 70 -1.74 23.48 -2.48
C VAL A 70 -1.13 24.66 -1.71
N GLN A 71 -0.52 25.58 -2.44
CA GLN A 71 -0.31 26.96 -2.01
C GLN A 71 -1.03 27.82 -3.05
N GLU A 72 -1.67 28.89 -2.58
CA GLU A 72 -2.56 29.80 -3.30
C GLU A 72 -4.06 29.46 -3.24
N ARG A 73 -4.62 29.54 -2.04
CA ARG A 73 -5.85 30.30 -1.81
C ARG A 73 -5.80 30.87 -0.41
N GLY A 74 -5.72 32.21 -0.35
CA GLY A 74 -5.84 33.00 0.88
C GLY A 74 -7.26 32.99 1.45
#